data_AF-A0A6A4HXX1-F1
#
_entry.id   AF-A0A6A4HXX1-F1
#
_cell.length_a   1.000
_cell.length_b   1.000
_cell.length_c   1.000
_cell.angle_alpha   90.00
_cell.angle_beta   90.00
_cell.angle_gamma   90.00
#
_symmetry.space_group_name_H-M   'P 1'
#
loop_
_entity.id
_entity.type
_entity.pdbx_description
1 polymer ?
#
loop_
_entity_poly.entity_id
_entity_poly.type
_entity_poly.pdbx_seq_one_letter_code
_entity_poly.pdbx_strand_id
1 'polypeptide(L)'
;IWLPLVPEKDIELIKFVDKHIAECIWDGTLVEVYIGWGDQTLQAAVVRATRFFYHSRHLDATFKALAHITRKGHVVGLIVERTRGRPLEYRDRTLVSSPSVSTLQRSV
;
A
#
# COMPACT_ATOMS: atom_id res chain seq x y z
N ILE A 1 -14.11 -12.48 -4.24
CA ILE A 1 -13.16 -12.19 -3.13
C ILE A 1 -12.09 -13.27 -3.18
N TRP A 2 -10.81 -12.92 -3.29
CA TRP A 2 -9.71 -13.90 -3.45
C TRP A 2 -8.56 -13.73 -2.45
N LEU A 3 -8.65 -12.73 -1.57
CA LEU A 3 -7.68 -12.47 -0.50
C LEU A 3 -8.40 -12.60 0.85
N PRO A 4 -7.66 -12.81 1.96
CA PRO A 4 -8.23 -12.82 3.30
C PRO A 4 -9.06 -11.55 3.57
N LEU A 5 -10.11 -11.72 4.37
CA LEU A 5 -10.97 -10.65 4.82
C LEU A 5 -10.50 -10.18 6.19
N VAL A 6 -10.17 -8.90 6.31
CA VAL A 6 -9.71 -8.28 7.54
C VAL A 6 -10.77 -7.28 8.01
N PRO A 7 -11.29 -7.41 9.23
CA PRO A 7 -12.12 -6.38 9.86
C PRO A 7 -11.33 -5.07 9.96
N GLU A 8 -11.95 -3.96 9.60
CA GLU A 8 -11.26 -2.66 9.66
C GLU A 8 -10.77 -2.29 11.06
N LYS A 9 -11.47 -2.74 12.10
CA LYS A 9 -11.07 -2.56 13.50
C LYS A 9 -9.72 -3.20 13.86
N ASP A 10 -9.24 -4.14 13.05
CA ASP A 10 -7.98 -4.86 13.27
C ASP A 10 -6.81 -4.15 12.57
N ILE A 11 -7.06 -2.95 12.03
CA ILE A 11 -6.10 -2.12 11.30
C ILE A 11 -5.91 -0.82 12.06
N GLU A 12 -4.68 -0.51 12.44
CA GLU A 12 -4.35 0.73 13.13
C GLU A 12 -3.93 1.80 12.11
N LEU A 13 -4.69 2.88 12.03
CA LEU A 13 -4.39 4.00 11.14
C LEU A 13 -3.25 4.85 11.71
N ILE A 14 -2.18 5.05 10.93
CA ILE A 14 -1.09 5.97 11.30
C ILE A 14 -1.36 7.36 10.73
N LYS A 15 -1.53 7.45 9.41
CA LYS A 15 -1.77 8.72 8.70
C LYS A 15 -2.43 8.48 7.35
N PHE A 16 -3.11 9.50 6.87
CA PHE A 16 -3.54 9.57 5.47
C PHE A 16 -2.41 10.13 4.60
N VAL A 17 -2.11 9.44 3.52
CA VAL A 17 -1.16 9.88 2.48
C VAL A 17 -1.90 10.67 1.40
N ASP A 18 -3.12 10.24 1.08
CA ASP A 18 -4.04 10.90 0.17
C ASP A 18 -5.48 10.62 0.61
N LYS A 19 -6.47 11.24 -0.03
CA LYS A 19 -7.91 11.02 0.19
C LYS A 19 -8.36 9.56 0.05
N HIS A 20 -7.55 8.70 -0.57
CA HIS A 20 -7.87 7.28 -0.81
C HIS A 20 -6.82 6.32 -0.23
N ILE A 21 -5.68 6.84 0.23
CA ILE A 21 -4.52 6.04 0.64
C ILE A 21 -4.16 6.40 2.07
N ALA A 22 -4.09 5.39 2.92
CA ALA A 22 -3.62 5.50 4.29
C ALA A 22 -2.42 4.59 4.54
N GLU A 23 -1.48 5.03 5.37
CA GLU A 23 -0.48 4.17 5.98
C GLU A 23 -1.07 3.63 7.29
N CYS A 24 -1.06 2.30 7.43
CA CYS A 24 -1.63 1.61 8.58
C CYS A 24 -0.69 0.52 9.09
N ILE A 25 -0.91 0.08 10.33
CA ILE A 25 -0.29 -1.14 10.87
C ILE A 25 -1.34 -2.26 10.82
N TRP A 26 -0.95 -3.38 10.25
CA TRP A 26 -1.71 -4.63 10.28
C TRP A 26 -0.77 -5.76 10.70
N ASP A 27 -1.12 -6.47 11.77
CA ASP A 27 -0.31 -7.55 12.35
C ASP A 27 1.17 -7.13 12.60
N GLY A 28 1.36 -5.96 13.21
CA GLY A 28 2.69 -5.38 13.48
C GLY A 28 3.46 -4.93 12.24
N THR A 29 2.90 -5.09 11.03
CA THR A 29 3.54 -4.74 9.76
C THR A 29 2.97 -3.44 9.21
N LEU A 30 3.86 -2.55 8.77
CA LEU A 30 3.47 -1.30 8.11
C LEU A 30 2.99 -1.58 6.68
N VAL A 31 1.73 -1.28 6.41
CA VAL A 31 1.03 -1.53 5.15
C VAL A 31 0.42 -0.24 4.60
N GLU A 32 0.15 -0.23 3.30
CA GLU A 32 -0.67 0.80 2.69
C GLU A 32 -2.08 0.27 2.45
N VAL A 33 -3.05 1.17 2.61
CA VAL A 33 -4.45 0.82 2.58
C VAL A 33 -5.18 1.73 1.62
N TYR A 34 -5.88 1.13 0.66
CA TYR A 34 -6.83 1.82 -0.19
C TYR A 34 -8.22 1.72 0.42
N ILE A 35 -8.81 2.84 0.87
CA ILE A 35 -10.12 2.84 1.55
C ILE A 35 -11.10 3.82 0.92
N GLY A 36 -12.35 3.38 0.74
CA GLY A 36 -13.46 4.20 0.27
C GLY A 36 -14.38 4.62 1.41
N TRP A 37 -14.41 5.90 1.74
CA TRP A 37 -15.25 6.43 2.83
C TRP A 37 -16.65 6.81 2.36
N GLY A 38 -17.64 5.93 2.56
CA GLY A 38 -19.07 6.28 2.59
C GLY A 38 -19.73 6.82 1.32
N ASP A 39 -18.97 7.23 0.32
CA ASP A 39 -19.43 7.76 -0.95
C ASP A 39 -19.47 6.62 -2.00
N GLN A 40 -20.58 6.49 -2.71
CA GLN A 40 -20.75 5.49 -3.78
C GLN A 40 -19.64 5.61 -4.83
N THR A 41 -19.16 6.82 -5.10
CA THR A 41 -18.04 7.06 -6.03
C THR A 41 -16.76 6.39 -5.55
N LEU A 42 -16.54 6.38 -4.24
CA LEU A 42 -15.36 5.80 -3.61
C LEU A 42 -15.44 4.28 -3.55
N GLN A 43 -16.62 3.71 -3.31
CA GLN A 43 -16.84 2.27 -3.44
C GLN A 43 -16.54 1.79 -4.86
N ALA A 44 -16.95 2.54 -5.89
CA ALA A 44 -16.63 2.21 -7.28
C ALA A 44 -15.11 2.24 -7.53
N ALA A 45 -14.37 3.15 -6.90
CA ALA A 45 -12.91 3.19 -6.99
C ALA A 45 -12.26 1.96 -6.32
N VAL A 46 -12.72 1.56 -5.13
CA VAL A 46 -12.25 0.34 -4.45
C VAL A 46 -12.53 -0.90 -5.30
N VAL A 47 -13.71 -1.00 -5.91
CA VAL A 47 -14.05 -2.13 -6.82
C VAL A 47 -13.15 -2.14 -8.05
N ARG A 48 -12.85 -0.98 -8.65
CA ARG A 48 -11.91 -0.90 -9.78
C ARG A 48 -10.50 -1.32 -9.39
N ALA A 49 -9.98 -0.82 -8.27
CA ALA A 49 -8.68 -1.21 -7.75
C ALA A 49 -8.62 -2.71 -7.46
N THR A 50 -9.65 -3.24 -6.81
CA THR A 50 -9.84 -4.67 -6.54
C THR A 50 -9.78 -5.49 -7.84
N ARG A 51 -10.52 -5.10 -8.88
CA ARG A 51 -10.46 -5.80 -10.19
C ARG A 51 -9.09 -5.71 -10.83
N PHE A 52 -8.44 -4.55 -10.77
CA PHE A 52 -7.10 -4.36 -11.29
C PHE A 52 -6.12 -5.35 -10.63
N PHE A 53 -6.07 -5.38 -9.30
CA PHE A 53 -5.22 -6.32 -8.55
C PHE A 53 -5.57 -7.78 -8.81
N TYR A 54 -6.85 -8.11 -9.01
CA TYR A 54 -7.25 -9.47 -9.37
C TYR A 54 -6.69 -9.88 -10.74
N HIS A 55 -6.76 -9.01 -11.74
CA HIS A 55 -6.27 -9.32 -13.09
C HIS A 55 -4.74 -9.25 -13.20
N SER A 56 -4.10 -8.40 -12.40
CA SER A 56 -2.63 -8.28 -12.37
C SER A 56 -1.94 -9.26 -11.42
N ARG A 57 -2.68 -10.12 -10.70
CA ARG A 57 -2.13 -11.05 -9.68
C ARG A 57 -1.04 -12.02 -10.19
N HIS A 58 -0.96 -12.24 -11.50
CA HIS A 58 0.03 -13.11 -12.13
C HIS A 58 1.17 -12.33 -12.81
N LEU A 59 1.10 -10.99 -12.76
CA LEU A 59 2.19 -10.13 -13.19
C LEU A 59 3.14 -9.95 -12.01
N ASP A 60 4.43 -9.84 -12.30
CA ASP A 60 5.44 -9.44 -11.31
C ASP A 60 5.32 -7.93 -11.04
N ALA A 61 4.20 -7.54 -10.42
CA ALA A 61 3.93 -6.17 -10.04
C ALA A 61 4.72 -5.83 -8.78
N THR A 62 5.25 -4.60 -8.73
CA THR A 62 6.09 -4.10 -7.63
C THR A 62 5.36 -4.02 -6.28
N PHE A 63 4.04 -4.26 -6.24
CA PHE A 63 3.21 -4.16 -5.05
C PHE A 63 2.09 -5.20 -5.09
N LYS A 64 1.97 -5.99 -4.03
CA LYS A 64 0.98 -7.05 -3.91
C LYS A 64 -0.19 -6.64 -3.03
N ALA A 65 -1.39 -7.06 -3.42
CA ALA A 65 -2.56 -6.97 -2.57
C ALA A 65 -2.55 -8.11 -1.54
N LEU A 66 -2.69 -7.75 -0.27
CA LEU A 66 -2.55 -8.66 0.87
C LEU A 66 -3.91 -9.13 1.40
N ALA A 67 -4.87 -8.21 1.54
CA ALA A 67 -6.18 -8.51 2.13
C ALA A 67 -7.27 -7.54 1.65
N HIS A 68 -8.53 -7.94 1.76
CA HIS A 68 -9.68 -7.02 1.63
C HIS A 68 -10.11 -6.54 3.01
N ILE A 69 -10.43 -5.26 3.11
CA ILE A 69 -10.92 -4.66 4.35
C ILE A 69 -12.44 -4.73 4.38
N THR A 70 -12.97 -5.16 5.52
CA THR A 70 -14.40 -5.31 5.74
C THR A 70 -14.89 -4.39 6.85
N ARG A 71 -16.01 -3.71 6.60
CA ARG A 71 -16.75 -2.92 7.59
C ARG A 71 -18.22 -3.32 7.50
N LYS A 72 -18.81 -3.77 8.62
CA LYS A 72 -20.22 -4.20 8.70
C LYS A 72 -20.60 -5.24 7.61
N GLY A 73 -19.70 -6.17 7.29
CA GLY A 73 -19.93 -7.20 6.28
C GLY A 73 -19.74 -6.77 4.82
N HIS A 74 -19.39 -5.50 4.56
CA HIS A 74 -19.10 -5.00 3.21
C HIS A 74 -17.59 -4.79 3.03
N VAL A 75 -17.09 -5.07 1.82
CA VAL A 75 -15.72 -4.73 1.46
C VAL A 75 -15.63 -3.22 1.23
N VAL A 76 -14.80 -2.55 2.04
CA VAL A 76 -14.62 -1.10 2.01
C VAL A 76 -13.23 -0.66 1.57
N GLY A 77 -12.32 -1.62 1.41
CA GLY A 77 -10.95 -1.30 1.03
C GLY A 77 -10.10 -2.53 0.73
N LEU A 78 -8.83 -2.26 0.47
CA LEU A 78 -7.80 -3.23 0.13
C LEU A 78 -6.51 -2.88 0.86
N ILE A 79 -5.88 -3.86 1.49
CA ILE A 79 -4.53 -3.77 2.04
C ILE A 79 -3.55 -4.15 0.95
N VAL A 80 -2.54 -3.34 0.75
CA VAL A 80 -1.43 -3.57 -0.19
C VAL A 80 -0.10 -3.47 0.54
N GLU A 81 0.91 -4.14 0.01
CA GLU A 81 2.29 -3.91 0.42
C GLU A 81 2.64 -2.44 0.28
N ARG A 82 3.52 -1.95 1.15
CA ARG A 82 3.92 -0.56 1.17
C ARG A 82 4.56 -0.20 -0.18
N THR A 83 3.88 0.66 -0.95
CA THR A 83 4.34 1.07 -2.28
C THR A 83 5.55 2.00 -2.23
N ARG A 84 5.73 2.69 -1.10
CA ARG A 84 6.85 3.62 -0.87
C ARG A 84 7.90 2.96 0.03
N GLY A 85 9.17 3.09 -0.37
CA GLY A 85 10.29 2.74 0.51
C GLY A 85 10.23 3.52 1.83
N ARG A 86 10.99 3.05 2.84
CA ARG A 86 11.16 3.79 4.10
C ARG A 86 11.58 5.23 3.77
N PRO A 87 10.98 6.27 4.39
CA PRO A 87 11.53 7.61 4.29
C PRO A 87 13.00 7.57 4.71
N LEU A 88 13.90 8.15 3.90
CA LEU A 88 15.33 8.24 4.19
C LEU A 88 15.51 8.84 5.58
N GLU A 89 16.00 8.04 6.52
CA GLU A 89 16.37 8.55 7.83
C GLU A 89 17.75 9.20 7.75
N TYR A 90 18.04 10.12 8.69
CA TYR A 90 19.34 10.79 8.74
C TYR A 90 20.52 9.79 8.81
N ARG A 91 20.28 8.61 9.41
CA ARG A 91 21.24 7.50 9.50
C ARG A 91 21.52 6.81 8.16
N ASP A 92 20.64 6.96 7.17
CA ASP A 92 20.80 6.36 5.85
C ASP A 92 21.72 7.21 4.93
N ARG A 93 22.11 8.43 5.35
CA ARG A 93 23.02 9.31 4.59
C ARG A 93 24.41 8.71 4.37
N THR A 94 24.89 7.85 5.26
CA THR A 94 26.22 7.23 5.13
C THR A 94 26.28 6.21 3.99
N LEU A 95 25.14 5.67 3.53
CA LEU A 95 25.10 4.77 2.38
C LEU A 95 25.24 5.51 1.05
N VAL A 96 24.72 6.74 0.96
CA VAL A 96 24.81 7.60 -0.25
C VAL A 96 26.24 8.10 -0.50
N SER A 97 27.06 8.20 0.54
CA SER A 97 28.47 8.59 0.44
C SER A 97 29.42 7.41 0.17
N SER A 98 28.89 6.19 0.02
CA SER A 98 29.68 5.05 -0.41
C SER A 98 30.09 5.25 -1.88
N PRO A 99 31.33 4.94 -2.29
CA PRO A 99 31.84 5.23 -3.64
C PRO A 99 31.02 4.60 -4.78
N SER A 100 30.21 3.58 -4.48
CA SER A 100 29.42 2.78 -5.42
C SER A 100 28.37 3.59 -6.20
N VAL A 101 27.86 4.70 -5.65
CA VAL A 101 26.84 5.53 -6.32
C VAL A 101 27.47 6.55 -7.28
N SER A 102 28.73 6.93 -7.06
CA SER A 102 29.43 7.92 -7.88
C SER A 102 29.81 7.42 -9.28
N THR A 103 29.87 6.11 -9.49
CA THR A 103 30.22 5.52 -10.80
C THR A 103 29.07 5.63 -11.81
N LEU A 104 27.82 5.76 -11.37
CA LEU A 104 26.65 5.87 -12.27
C LEU A 104 26.46 7.27 -12.88
N GLN A 105 27.18 8.30 -12.43
CA GLN A 105 27.07 9.67 -12.97
C GLN A 105 28.19 10.06 -13.96
N ARG A 106 29.12 9.17 -14.32
CA ARG A 106 30.13 9.42 -15.37
C ARG A 106 30.10 8.34 -16.45
N SER A 107 29.04 8.34 -17.23
CA SER A 107 29.04 7.75 -18.56
C SER A 107 27.93 8.38 -19.40
N VAL A 108 28.18 9.62 -19.84
CA VAL A 108 27.65 10.21 -21.07
C VAL A 108 28.81 10.95 -21.71
#